data_AF-A0A497RSC4-F1
#
_entry.id   AF-A0A497RSC4-F1
#
_cell.length_a   1.000
_cell.length_b   1.000
_cell.length_c   1.000
_cell.angle_alpha   90.00
_cell.angle_beta   90.00
_cell.angle_gamma   90.00
#
_symmetry.space_group_name_H-M   'P 1'
#
loop_
_entity.id
_entity.type
_entity.pdbx_description
1 polymer ?
#
loop_
_entity_poly.entity_id
_entity_poly.type
_entity_poly.pdbx_seq_one_letter_code
_entity_poly.pdbx_strand_id
1 'polypeptide(L)'
;MIEILTNFEELEGYVKNSELGYKEAVIDYYKTLGKKHGFTVRKDSSVIRYGINLGKIDLIWLEPNITFTIEFGNLDEILKHLWRILEFSPGLAVLLLSSKSGCKATDVVKLIKNSDVLGEMRGKFLVLDLTEKEIIYGTD
;
A
#
# COMPACT_ATOMS: atom_id res chain seq x y z
N MET A 1 -7.17 -14.02 0.00
CA MET A 1 -6.66 -12.74 0.55
C MET A 1 -6.42 -11.76 -0.58
N ILE A 2 -5.62 -12.10 -1.60
CA ILE A 2 -5.37 -11.23 -2.77
C ILE A 2 -6.68 -10.84 -3.46
N GLU A 3 -7.60 -11.78 -3.72
CA GLU A 3 -8.92 -11.49 -4.33
C GLU A 3 -9.73 -10.40 -3.61
N ILE A 4 -9.65 -10.34 -2.27
CA ILE A 4 -10.31 -9.32 -1.47
C ILE A 4 -9.66 -7.95 -1.70
N LEU A 5 -8.34 -7.92 -1.87
CA LEU A 5 -7.56 -6.69 -2.04
C LEU A 5 -7.65 -6.11 -3.46
N THR A 6 -8.02 -6.93 -4.44
CA THR A 6 -7.97 -6.62 -5.88
C THR A 6 -9.35 -6.49 -6.53
N ASN A 7 -10.40 -6.28 -5.75
CA ASN A 7 -11.74 -5.97 -6.27
C ASN A 7 -11.82 -4.50 -6.75
N PHE A 8 -11.20 -4.21 -7.90
CA PHE A 8 -11.09 -2.85 -8.43
C PHE A 8 -12.44 -2.21 -8.77
N GLU A 9 -13.45 -3.00 -9.14
CA GLU A 9 -14.80 -2.51 -9.44
C GLU A 9 -15.49 -1.99 -8.17
N GLU A 10 -15.43 -2.76 -7.08
CA GLU A 10 -15.99 -2.33 -5.78
C GLU A 10 -15.24 -1.11 -5.23
N LEU A 11 -13.90 -1.07 -5.34
CA LEU A 11 -13.10 0.09 -4.97
C LEU A 11 -13.50 1.33 -5.78
N GLU A 12 -13.58 1.22 -7.11
CA GLU A 12 -13.96 2.34 -7.97
C GLU A 12 -15.38 2.84 -7.65
N GLY A 13 -16.32 1.91 -7.43
CA GLY A 13 -17.67 2.22 -7.00
C GLY A 13 -17.68 2.98 -5.67
N TYR A 14 -16.88 2.54 -4.69
CA TYR A 14 -16.76 3.22 -3.40
C TYR A 14 -16.22 4.64 -3.56
N VAL A 15 -15.12 4.79 -4.32
CA VAL A 15 -14.46 6.09 -4.51
C VAL A 15 -15.35 7.08 -5.26
N LYS A 16 -16.08 6.65 -6.30
CA LYS A 16 -17.00 7.52 -7.05
C LYS A 16 -18.18 8.03 -6.23
N ASN A 17 -18.62 7.26 -5.23
CA ASN A 17 -19.74 7.61 -4.35
C ASN A 17 -19.29 8.28 -3.05
N SER A 18 -17.99 8.50 -2.87
CA SER A 18 -17.42 9.12 -1.67
C SER A 18 -17.33 10.64 -1.82
N GLU A 19 -17.61 11.36 -0.75
CA GLU A 19 -17.40 12.82 -0.65
C GLU A 19 -15.94 13.18 -0.32
N LEU A 20 -15.11 12.20 0.02
CA LEU A 20 -13.68 12.37 0.34
C LEU A 20 -12.83 12.60 -0.91
N GLY A 21 -11.66 13.23 -0.72
CA GLY A 21 -10.60 13.25 -1.73
C GLY A 21 -10.17 11.84 -2.14
N TYR A 22 -9.61 11.69 -3.34
CA TYR A 22 -9.32 10.38 -3.93
C TYR A 22 -8.45 9.50 -3.02
N LYS A 23 -7.35 10.04 -2.47
CA LYS A 23 -6.46 9.31 -1.56
C LYS A 23 -7.20 8.87 -0.30
N GLU A 24 -7.95 9.78 0.30
CA GLU A 24 -8.72 9.53 1.52
C GLU A 24 -9.83 8.50 1.29
N ALA A 25 -10.51 8.54 0.15
CA ALA A 25 -11.54 7.59 -0.25
C ALA A 25 -10.97 6.17 -0.41
N VAL A 26 -9.79 6.03 -1.03
CA VAL A 26 -9.09 4.74 -1.15
C VAL A 26 -8.69 4.20 0.24
N ILE A 27 -8.12 5.04 1.12
CA ILE A 27 -7.80 4.63 2.50
C ILE A 27 -9.06 4.16 3.23
N ASP A 28 -10.15 4.93 3.10
CA ASP A 28 -11.39 4.65 3.80
C ASP A 28 -12.06 3.37 3.28
N TYR A 29 -12.00 3.09 1.97
CA TYR A 29 -12.41 1.82 1.39
C TYR A 29 -11.68 0.64 2.07
N TYR A 30 -10.34 0.62 2.05
CA TYR A 30 -9.57 -0.49 2.64
C TYR A 30 -9.75 -0.58 4.16
N LYS A 31 -9.99 0.53 4.84
CA LYS A 31 -10.34 0.53 6.27
C LYS A 31 -11.69 -0.14 6.51
N THR A 32 -12.72 0.22 5.74
CA THR A 32 -14.07 -0.35 5.82
C THR A 32 -14.05 -1.84 5.46
N LEU A 33 -13.30 -2.21 4.43
CA LEU A 33 -13.09 -3.58 4.01
C LEU A 33 -12.45 -4.42 5.14
N GLY A 34 -11.35 -3.94 5.72
CA GLY A 34 -10.71 -4.63 6.85
C GLY A 34 -11.66 -4.85 8.03
N LYS A 35 -12.46 -3.85 8.38
CA LYS A 35 -13.49 -3.96 9.44
C LYS A 35 -14.58 -4.95 9.09
N LYS A 36 -15.06 -4.98 7.84
CA LYS A 36 -16.08 -5.92 7.34
C LYS A 36 -15.61 -7.37 7.46
N HIS A 37 -14.31 -7.60 7.33
CA HIS A 37 -13.66 -8.90 7.55
C HIS A 37 -13.27 -9.18 9.01
N GLY A 38 -13.60 -8.29 9.95
CA GLY A 38 -13.34 -8.48 11.38
C GLY A 38 -11.93 -8.13 11.83
N PHE A 39 -11.12 -7.47 10.99
CA PHE A 39 -9.75 -7.12 11.32
C PHE A 39 -9.65 -5.82 12.13
N THR A 40 -8.66 -5.76 13.03
CA THR A 40 -8.31 -4.50 13.69
C THR A 40 -7.58 -3.59 12.70
N VAL A 41 -8.15 -2.41 12.43
CA VAL A 41 -7.58 -1.44 11.49
C VAL A 41 -7.02 -0.21 12.20
N ARG A 42 -5.81 0.23 11.83
CA ARG A 42 -5.20 1.47 12.32
C ARG A 42 -4.75 2.34 11.16
N LYS A 43 -5.11 3.63 11.20
CA LYS A 43 -4.63 4.64 10.25
C LYS A 43 -3.41 5.36 10.80
N ASP A 44 -2.61 5.94 9.90
CA ASP A 44 -1.56 6.92 10.23
C ASP A 44 -0.59 6.44 11.32
N SER A 45 -0.22 5.15 11.25
CA SER A 45 0.59 4.49 12.27
C SER A 45 2.07 4.83 12.10
N SER A 46 2.67 5.44 13.12
CA SER A 46 4.08 5.81 13.11
C SER A 46 4.99 4.59 13.12
N VAL A 47 6.03 4.62 12.28
CA VAL A 47 7.13 3.66 12.29
C VAL A 47 8.26 4.26 13.11
N ILE A 48 8.52 3.68 14.28
CA ILE A 48 9.55 4.16 15.22
C ILE A 48 10.63 3.09 15.36
N ARG A 49 11.88 3.46 15.08
CA ARG A 49 13.05 2.59 15.29
C ARG A 49 14.14 3.33 16.03
N TYR A 50 14.70 2.71 17.08
CA TYR A 50 15.73 3.31 17.95
C TYR A 50 15.35 4.71 18.49
N GLY A 51 14.07 4.95 18.77
CA GLY A 51 13.56 6.23 19.26
C GLY A 51 13.37 7.31 18.18
N ILE A 52 13.64 7.01 16.90
CA ILE A 52 13.47 7.92 15.77
C ILE A 52 12.16 7.59 15.04
N ASN A 53 11.33 8.61 14.79
CA ASN A 53 10.13 8.48 13.96
C ASN A 53 10.52 8.59 12.47
N LEU A 54 10.35 7.50 11.73
CA LEU A 54 10.69 7.37 10.31
C LEU A 54 9.51 7.77 9.38
N GLY A 55 8.41 8.21 9.97
CA GLY A 55 7.17 8.58 9.29
C GLY A 55 6.05 7.59 9.58
N LYS A 56 5.03 7.55 8.72
CA LYS A 56 3.79 6.80 8.96
C LYS A 56 3.47 5.84 7.82
N ILE A 57 2.79 4.75 8.16
CA ILE A 57 2.04 3.91 7.23
C ILE A 57 0.59 4.41 7.19
N ASP A 58 0.02 4.58 5.98
CA ASP A 58 -1.32 5.16 5.80
C ASP A 58 -2.41 4.33 6.50
N LEU A 59 -2.36 3.00 6.34
CA LEU A 59 -3.30 2.07 6.96
C LEU A 59 -2.64 0.71 7.25
N ILE A 60 -3.02 0.10 8.37
CA ILE A 60 -2.57 -1.23 8.79
C ILE A 60 -3.79 -2.06 9.19
N TRP A 61 -3.86 -3.30 8.71
CA TRP A 61 -4.69 -4.36 9.27
C TRP A 61 -3.79 -5.21 10.19
N LEU A 62 -4.00 -5.15 11.51
CA LEU A 62 -3.09 -5.75 12.50
C LEU A 62 -3.07 -7.27 12.44
N GLU A 63 -4.25 -7.89 12.36
CA GLU A 63 -4.43 -9.32 12.14
C GLU A 63 -5.15 -9.46 10.78
N PRO A 64 -4.43 -9.53 9.65
CA PRO A 64 -3.31 -10.44 9.41
C PRO A 64 -1.94 -9.78 9.09
N ASN A 65 -1.65 -8.62 9.68
CA ASN A 65 -0.40 -7.85 9.48
C ASN A 65 -0.18 -7.42 8.01
N ILE A 66 -1.15 -6.66 7.49
CA ILE A 66 -1.09 -6.07 6.15
C ILE A 66 -0.94 -4.56 6.27
N THR A 67 0.06 -3.99 5.62
CA THR A 67 0.19 -2.53 5.48
C THR A 67 -0.28 -2.08 4.12
N PHE A 68 -0.94 -0.93 4.08
CA PHE A 68 -1.35 -0.26 2.86
C PHE A 68 -0.63 1.09 2.80
N THR A 69 -0.02 1.36 1.67
CA THR A 69 0.61 2.63 1.35
C THR A 69 0.06 3.13 0.03
N ILE A 70 -0.43 4.37 0.02
CA ILE A 70 -1.00 5.01 -1.16
C ILE A 70 -0.11 6.16 -1.55
N GLU A 71 0.53 6.03 -2.71
CA GLU A 71 1.49 6.99 -3.21
C GLU A 71 1.20 7.42 -4.66
N PHE A 72 1.11 8.74 -4.85
CA PHE A 72 0.87 9.40 -6.13
C PHE A 72 1.93 10.46 -6.49
N GLY A 73 2.98 10.55 -5.69
CA GLY A 73 4.06 11.51 -5.75
C GLY A 73 5.22 11.04 -6.62
N ASN A 74 6.42 11.49 -6.27
CA ASN A 74 7.64 11.24 -7.02
C ASN A 74 8.44 10.04 -6.45
N LEU A 75 9.55 9.74 -7.09
CA LEU A 75 10.44 8.64 -6.72
C LEU A 75 10.96 8.75 -5.28
N ASP A 76 11.27 9.95 -4.79
CA ASP A 76 11.81 10.14 -3.44
C ASP A 76 10.81 9.74 -2.36
N GLU A 77 9.52 10.07 -2.56
CA GLU A 77 8.48 9.64 -1.62
C GLU A 77 8.27 8.13 -1.63
N ILE A 78 8.30 7.50 -2.81
CA ILE A 78 8.29 6.03 -2.95
C ILE A 78 9.44 5.40 -2.17
N LEU A 79 10.67 5.91 -2.30
CA LEU A 79 11.82 5.38 -1.57
C LEU A 79 11.64 5.50 -0.05
N LYS A 80 11.12 6.62 0.44
CA LYS A 80 10.79 6.79 1.87
C LYS A 80 9.71 5.78 2.32
N HIS A 81 8.71 5.52 1.48
CA HIS A 81 7.69 4.51 1.76
C HIS A 81 8.25 3.10 1.83
N LEU A 82 9.08 2.71 0.86
CA LEU A 82 9.76 1.42 0.84
C LEU A 82 10.64 1.23 2.09
N TRP A 83 11.35 2.27 2.51
CA TRP A 83 12.12 2.25 3.76
C TRP A 83 11.24 2.05 4.98
N ARG A 84 10.12 2.80 5.10
CA ARG A 84 9.17 2.60 6.22
C ARG A 84 8.61 1.19 6.26
N ILE A 85 8.28 0.62 5.09
CA ILE A 85 7.76 -0.74 4.97
C ILE A 85 8.82 -1.76 5.39
N LEU A 86 10.09 -1.57 4.97
CA LEU A 86 11.21 -2.40 5.41
C LEU A 86 11.34 -2.40 6.93
N GLU A 87 11.27 -1.22 7.52
CA GLU A 87 11.43 -1.01 8.96
C GLU A 87 10.24 -1.55 9.78
N PHE A 88 9.04 -1.49 9.20
CA PHE A 88 7.84 -2.07 9.80
C PHE A 88 7.80 -3.61 9.66
N SER A 89 8.34 -4.16 8.57
CA SER A 89 8.37 -5.60 8.25
C SER A 89 6.99 -6.29 8.33
N PRO A 90 6.01 -5.87 7.51
CA PRO A 90 4.69 -6.48 7.47
C PRO A 90 4.72 -7.92 6.94
N GLY A 91 3.62 -8.65 7.15
CA GLY A 91 3.36 -9.92 6.48
C GLY A 91 3.06 -9.74 4.99
N LEU A 92 2.34 -8.67 4.65
CA LEU A 92 2.08 -8.21 3.28
C LEU A 92 2.11 -6.69 3.22
N ALA A 93 2.81 -6.13 2.23
CA ALA A 93 2.88 -4.71 1.93
C ALA A 93 2.14 -4.41 0.63
N VAL A 94 0.96 -3.82 0.73
CA VAL A 94 0.15 -3.37 -0.41
C VAL A 94 0.54 -1.94 -0.77
N LEU A 95 1.11 -1.76 -1.96
CA LEU A 95 1.42 -0.48 -2.57
C LEU A 95 0.34 -0.14 -3.59
N LEU A 96 -0.42 0.92 -3.31
CA LEU A 96 -1.52 1.41 -4.14
C LEU A 96 -1.02 2.63 -4.91
N LEU A 97 -0.81 2.46 -6.21
CA LEU A 97 -0.22 3.47 -7.09
C LEU A 97 -1.25 3.97 -8.11
N SER A 98 -0.94 5.08 -8.78
CA SER A 98 -1.69 5.56 -9.94
C SER A 98 -0.73 5.77 -11.11
N SER A 99 -1.14 5.39 -12.32
CA SER A 99 -0.40 5.68 -13.55
C SER A 99 -0.22 7.18 -13.83
N LYS A 100 -0.95 8.06 -13.10
CA LYS A 100 -0.80 9.52 -13.14
C LYS A 100 0.23 10.09 -12.16
N SER A 101 0.83 9.23 -11.33
CA SER A 101 1.87 9.65 -10.39
C SER A 101 3.17 10.02 -11.09
N GLY A 102 4.05 10.75 -10.40
CA GLY A 102 5.36 11.12 -10.92
C GLY A 102 6.32 9.93 -11.11
N CYS A 103 5.97 8.75 -10.59
CA CYS A 103 6.75 7.52 -10.71
C CYS A 103 5.86 6.38 -11.22
N LYS A 104 6.17 5.82 -12.40
CA LYS A 104 5.37 4.72 -12.96
C LYS A 104 5.43 3.49 -12.05
N ALA A 105 4.31 2.78 -11.93
CA ALA A 105 4.24 1.57 -11.12
C ALA A 105 5.30 0.52 -11.53
N THR A 106 5.60 0.42 -12.83
CA THR A 106 6.67 -0.44 -13.36
C THR A 106 8.06 -0.10 -12.82
N ASP A 107 8.34 1.18 -12.57
CA ASP A 107 9.63 1.61 -12.04
C ASP A 107 9.75 1.28 -10.54
N VAL A 108 8.65 1.41 -9.79
CA VAL A 108 8.56 0.92 -8.41
C VAL A 108 8.83 -0.59 -8.34
N VAL A 109 8.25 -1.35 -9.25
CA VAL A 109 8.49 -2.81 -9.32
C VAL A 109 9.94 -3.14 -9.64
N LYS A 110 10.59 -2.40 -10.57
CA LYS A 110 12.02 -2.57 -10.82
C LYS A 110 12.85 -2.29 -9.57
N LEU A 111 12.53 -1.26 -8.80
CA LEU A 111 13.22 -0.94 -7.55
C LEU A 111 13.09 -2.08 -6.53
N ILE A 112 11.87 -2.61 -6.35
CA ILE A 112 11.63 -3.74 -5.45
C ILE A 112 12.43 -4.97 -5.88
N LYS A 113 12.40 -5.31 -7.18
CA LYS A 113 13.09 -6.48 -7.72
C LYS A 113 14.61 -6.36 -7.68
N ASN A 114 15.15 -5.17 -7.92
CA ASN A 114 16.59 -4.97 -8.08
C ASN A 114 17.30 -4.50 -6.80
N SER A 115 16.56 -4.10 -5.76
CA SER A 115 17.15 -3.65 -4.48
C SER A 115 17.55 -4.84 -3.61
N ASP A 116 18.84 -4.99 -3.34
CA ASP A 116 19.36 -6.03 -2.43
C ASP A 116 18.82 -5.89 -1.01
N VAL A 117 18.63 -4.64 -0.56
CA VAL A 117 18.11 -4.31 0.77
C VAL A 117 16.67 -4.82 0.96
N LEU A 118 15.90 -4.92 -0.13
CA LEU A 118 14.52 -5.43 -0.10
C LEU A 118 14.44 -6.95 -0.31
N GLY A 119 15.57 -7.65 -0.47
CA GLY A 119 15.64 -9.05 -0.89
C GLY A 119 14.68 -9.98 -0.13
N GLU A 120 14.73 -9.95 1.20
CA GLU A 120 13.89 -10.79 2.08
C GLU A 120 12.40 -10.39 2.07
N MET A 121 12.11 -9.17 1.63
CA MET A 121 10.76 -8.61 1.56
C MET A 121 10.11 -8.70 0.18
N ARG A 122 10.86 -9.04 -0.88
CA ARG A 122 10.34 -9.06 -2.26
C ARG A 122 9.06 -9.88 -2.38
N GLY A 123 8.98 -11.03 -1.70
CA GLY A 123 7.80 -11.91 -1.71
C GLY A 123 6.60 -11.39 -0.91
N LYS A 124 6.74 -10.26 -0.23
CA LYS A 124 5.71 -9.66 0.62
C LYS A 124 5.10 -8.40 0.01
N PHE A 125 5.55 -7.95 -1.16
CA PHE A 125 4.94 -6.78 -1.81
C PHE A 125 3.82 -7.19 -2.76
N LEU A 126 2.71 -6.46 -2.70
CA LEU A 126 1.64 -6.44 -3.68
C LEU A 126 1.51 -5.02 -4.21
N VAL A 127 1.81 -4.80 -5.48
CA VAL A 127 1.75 -3.49 -6.15
C VAL A 127 0.53 -3.49 -7.06
N LEU A 128 -0.39 -2.56 -6.79
CA LEU A 128 -1.63 -2.38 -7.53
C LEU A 128 -1.59 -1.04 -8.24
N ASP A 129 -1.92 -1.01 -9.53
CA ASP A 129 -2.21 0.24 -10.24
C ASP A 129 -3.72 0.48 -10.22
N LEU A 130 -4.14 1.52 -9.49
CA LEU A 130 -5.54 1.86 -9.33
C LEU A 130 -6.16 2.53 -10.56
N THR A 131 -5.32 3.05 -11.48
CA THR A 131 -5.80 3.69 -12.70
C THR A 131 -6.04 2.66 -13.79
N GLU A 132 -5.07 1.75 -13.98
CA GLU A 132 -5.17 0.66 -14.96
C GLU A 132 -5.97 -0.55 -14.42
N LYS A 133 -6.26 -0.58 -13.10
CA LYS A 133 -7.02 -1.63 -12.41
C LYS A 133 -6.35 -3.00 -12.54
N GLU A 134 -5.05 -3.04 -12.28
CA GLU A 134 -4.25 -4.24 -12.47
C GLU A 134 -3.29 -4.49 -11.30
N ILE A 135 -2.88 -5.75 -11.18
CA ILE A 135 -1.80 -6.18 -10.28
C ILE A 135 -0.50 -6.11 -11.08
N ILE A 136 0.38 -5.17 -10.75
CA ILE A 136 1.67 -4.98 -11.44
C ILE A 136 2.72 -5.95 -10.90
N TYR A 137 2.62 -6.27 -9.61
CA TYR A 137 3.54 -7.16 -8.92
C TYR A 137 2.85 -7.76 -7.71
N GLY A 138 3.05 -9.06 -7.48
CA GLY A 138 2.54 -9.78 -6.34
C GLY A 138 3.20 -11.16 -6.31
N THR A 139 3.13 -11.83 -5.18
CA THR A 139 3.38 -13.27 -5.12
C THR A 139 2.14 -14.03 -5.59
N ASP A 140 2.35 -15.11 -6.34
CA ASP A 140 1.31 -16.07 -6.72
C ASP A 140 0.63 -16.70 -5.49
#